data_AF-A0A9Q0VWD7-F1
#
_entry.id   AF-A0A9Q0VWD7-F1
#
_cell.length_a   1.000
_cell.length_b   1.000
_cell.length_c   1.000
_cell.angle_alpha   90.00
_cell.angle_beta   90.00
_cell.angle_gamma   90.00
#
_symmetry.space_group_name_H-M   'P 1'
#
loop_
_entity.id
_entity.type
_entity.pdbx_description
1 polymer ?
#
loop_
_entity_poly.entity_id
_entity_poly.type
_entity_poly.pdbx_seq_one_letter_code
_entity_poly.pdbx_strand_id
1 'polypeptide(L)'
;MAIVVKEDIDKVISGEFRFGDRTAITSSIGGLPFAGGMAVFCFEGFGMTLSLEASMKEKGGFASLLAKTFSGITLLYVLFGFSGYMAYGDETKDIITLNLPHNWSTIAVQVGLCLGLTFTFPIMAHPIHEIVEGKLRNSEWIRKVSYKEGENPTLVGKFGTYLSRAMLIVVLALVASFVPGFGEFASLVGSTVCALISFVLPATFHLKLFGSSLRFWQKALDYVFLIGGLLLAAHGTYNSIVGF
;
A
#
# COMPACT_ATOMS: atom_id res chain seq x y z
N MET A 1 -19.39 -14.08 -20.72
CA MET A 1 -19.05 -12.70 -21.12
C MET A 1 -20.17 -12.03 -21.91
N ALA A 2 -20.61 -12.58 -23.04
CA ALA A 2 -21.64 -11.95 -23.88
C ALA A 2 -23.02 -11.75 -23.22
N ILE A 3 -23.40 -12.63 -22.27
CA ILE A 3 -24.70 -12.56 -21.57
C ILE A 3 -24.72 -11.40 -20.56
N VAL A 4 -23.63 -11.19 -19.82
CA VAL A 4 -23.48 -10.11 -18.83
C VAL A 4 -23.44 -8.75 -19.52
N VAL A 5 -22.72 -8.65 -20.64
CA VAL A 5 -22.71 -7.43 -21.48
C VAL A 5 -24.12 -7.08 -21.97
N LYS A 6 -24.96 -8.07 -22.27
CA LYS A 6 -26.32 -7.84 -22.75
C LYS A 6 -27.25 -7.35 -21.63
N GLU A 7 -27.17 -7.94 -20.44
CA GLU A 7 -27.94 -7.49 -19.26
C GLU A 7 -27.52 -6.09 -18.78
N ASP A 8 -26.24 -5.77 -18.82
CA ASP A 8 -25.74 -4.43 -18.49
C ASP A 8 -26.13 -3.40 -19.56
N ILE A 9 -26.16 -3.79 -20.84
CA ILE A 9 -26.69 -2.94 -21.93
C ILE A 9 -28.19 -2.70 -21.76
N ASP A 10 -28.97 -3.72 -21.40
CA ASP A 10 -30.42 -3.57 -21.18
C ASP A 10 -30.72 -2.67 -19.97
N LYS A 11 -29.88 -2.69 -18.92
CA LYS A 11 -29.94 -1.75 -17.77
C LYS A 11 -29.47 -0.33 -18.09
N VAL A 12 -28.55 -0.18 -19.04
CA VAL A 12 -28.14 1.13 -19.57
C VAL A 12 -29.26 1.73 -20.44
N ILE A 13 -29.99 0.89 -21.18
CA ILE A 13 -31.11 1.31 -22.05
C ILE A 13 -32.40 1.58 -21.24
N SER A 14 -32.62 0.91 -20.10
CA SER A 14 -33.80 1.10 -19.24
C SER A 14 -33.84 2.43 -18.46
N GLY A 15 -32.77 3.24 -18.52
CA GLY A 15 -32.70 4.54 -17.87
C GLY A 15 -32.31 4.52 -16.40
N GLU A 16 -31.95 3.36 -15.83
CA GLU A 16 -31.41 3.27 -14.47
C GLU A 16 -29.97 3.82 -14.36
N PHE A 17 -29.19 3.80 -15.45
CA PHE A 17 -27.85 4.38 -15.51
C PHE A 17 -27.84 5.81 -16.08
N ARG A 18 -28.03 6.81 -15.22
CA ARG A 18 -27.91 8.24 -15.60
C ARG A 18 -26.46 8.72 -15.44
N PHE A 19 -25.68 8.67 -16.53
CA PHE A 19 -24.29 9.16 -16.55
C PHE A 19 -24.16 10.68 -16.37
N GLY A 20 -25.20 11.45 -16.72
CA GLY A 20 -25.18 12.91 -16.71
C GLY A 20 -25.19 13.56 -15.31
N ASP A 21 -25.65 12.83 -14.29
CA ASP A 21 -25.75 13.35 -12.91
C ASP A 21 -24.51 13.00 -12.06
N ARG A 22 -23.53 12.28 -12.62
CA ARG A 22 -22.33 11.83 -11.89
C ARG A 22 -21.27 12.93 -11.85
N THR A 23 -21.03 13.49 -10.67
CA THR A 23 -19.93 14.44 -10.44
C THR A 23 -18.61 13.70 -10.22
N ALA A 24 -17.97 13.26 -11.31
CA ALA A 24 -16.66 12.60 -11.27
C ALA A 24 -15.54 13.47 -10.66
N ILE A 25 -15.75 14.80 -10.63
CA ILE A 25 -14.88 15.76 -9.96
C ILE A 25 -15.68 16.34 -8.80
N THR A 26 -15.29 16.01 -7.58
CA THR A 26 -15.92 16.55 -6.38
C THR A 26 -15.73 18.07 -6.33
N SER A 27 -16.81 18.80 -6.06
CA SER A 27 -16.77 20.23 -5.75
C SER A 27 -16.37 20.50 -4.29
N SER A 28 -16.27 19.46 -3.45
CA SER A 28 -15.94 19.55 -2.03
C SER A 28 -14.47 19.25 -1.77
N ILE A 29 -13.76 20.21 -1.19
CA ILE A 29 -12.36 20.10 -0.76
C ILE A 29 -12.20 19.07 0.38
N GLY A 30 -13.29 18.73 1.10
CA GLY A 30 -13.25 17.86 2.29
C GLY A 30 -12.81 16.42 2.03
N GLY A 31 -12.99 15.90 0.81
CA GLY A 31 -12.57 14.54 0.43
C GLY A 31 -11.10 14.43 0.00
N LEU A 32 -10.43 15.56 -0.25
CA LEU A 32 -9.04 15.56 -0.75
C LEU A 32 -8.03 14.94 0.22
N PRO A 33 -8.11 15.14 1.56
CA PRO A 33 -7.22 14.47 2.49
C PRO A 33 -7.37 12.94 2.47
N PHE A 34 -8.62 12.45 2.39
CA PHE A 34 -8.89 11.01 2.28
C PHE A 34 -8.32 10.45 0.97
N ALA A 35 -8.59 11.11 -0.17
CA ALA A 35 -8.06 10.70 -1.47
C ALA A 35 -6.54 10.77 -1.52
N GLY A 36 -5.93 11.78 -0.89
CA GLY A 36 -4.49 11.94 -0.77
C GLY A 36 -3.86 10.80 0.06
N GLY A 37 -4.45 10.46 1.20
CA GLY A 37 -4.03 9.31 2.01
C GLY A 37 -4.09 8.01 1.21
N MET A 38 -5.22 7.75 0.53
CA MET A 38 -5.39 6.59 -0.34
C MET A 38 -4.36 6.55 -1.48
N ALA A 39 -4.09 7.69 -2.12
CA ALA A 39 -3.10 7.76 -3.19
C ALA A 39 -1.70 7.42 -2.67
N VAL A 40 -1.29 7.99 -1.54
CA VAL A 40 0.02 7.69 -0.92
C VAL A 40 0.12 6.22 -0.52
N PHE A 41 -0.96 5.62 -0.03
CA PHE A 41 -1.04 4.18 0.24
C PHE A 41 -0.86 3.34 -1.04
N CYS A 42 -1.53 3.69 -2.15
CA CYS A 42 -1.42 2.96 -3.41
C CYS A 42 -0.01 3.01 -4.04
N PHE A 43 0.75 4.07 -3.77
CA PHE A 43 2.14 4.22 -4.24
C PHE A 43 3.17 3.81 -3.19
N GLU A 44 2.75 3.21 -2.08
CA GLU A 44 3.65 2.63 -1.10
C GLU A 44 4.32 1.38 -1.69
N GLY A 45 5.64 1.36 -1.61
CA GLY A 45 6.49 0.20 -1.94
C GLY A 45 7.94 0.44 -1.53
N PHE A 46 8.17 1.40 -0.64
CA PHE A 46 9.51 1.90 -0.30
C PHE A 46 10.34 0.79 0.36
N GLY A 47 9.71 -0.03 1.21
CA GLY A 47 10.36 -1.13 1.91
C GLY A 47 10.96 -2.21 1.00
N MET A 48 10.44 -2.37 -0.22
CA MET A 48 10.94 -3.35 -1.20
C MET A 48 11.90 -2.75 -2.21
N THR A 49 11.96 -1.42 -2.33
CA THR A 49 12.73 -0.72 -3.37
C THR A 49 14.22 -1.09 -3.31
N LEU A 50 14.81 -1.11 -2.12
CA LEU A 50 16.23 -1.49 -1.93
C LEU A 50 16.50 -2.97 -2.19
N SER A 51 15.62 -3.86 -1.72
CA SER A 51 15.74 -5.31 -1.97
C SER A 51 15.59 -5.64 -3.46
N LEU A 52 14.74 -4.89 -4.17
CA LEU A 52 14.53 -5.04 -5.60
C LEU A 52 15.74 -4.52 -6.39
N GLU A 53 16.24 -3.32 -6.08
CA GLU A 53 17.47 -2.79 -6.69
C GLU A 53 18.68 -3.70 -6.44
N ALA A 54 18.82 -4.24 -5.23
CA ALA A 54 19.90 -5.18 -4.89
C ALA A 54 19.84 -6.47 -5.72
N SER A 55 18.63 -6.89 -6.10
CA SER A 55 18.35 -8.11 -6.86
C SER A 55 18.41 -7.91 -8.38
N MET A 56 18.55 -6.67 -8.86
CA MET A 56 18.65 -6.36 -10.29
C MET A 56 20.02 -6.70 -10.87
N LYS A 57 20.01 -7.34 -12.05
CA LYS A 57 21.23 -7.63 -12.82
C LYS A 57 22.00 -6.35 -13.20
N GLU A 58 21.29 -5.28 -13.52
CA GLU A 58 21.87 -3.98 -13.89
C GLU A 58 21.25 -2.87 -13.05
N LYS A 59 21.99 -2.38 -12.04
CA LYS A 59 21.51 -1.37 -11.09
C LYS A 59 21.39 0.04 -11.71
N GLY A 60 22.21 0.36 -12.70
CA GLY A 60 22.24 1.69 -13.34
C GLY A 60 20.94 2.08 -14.05
N GLY A 61 20.13 1.10 -14.45
CA GLY A 61 18.82 1.32 -15.08
C GLY A 61 17.64 1.47 -14.11
N PHE A 62 17.85 1.37 -12.79
CA PHE A 62 16.77 1.27 -11.82
C PHE A 62 15.81 2.47 -11.85
N ALA A 63 16.34 3.69 -11.86
CA ALA A 63 15.52 4.90 -11.88
C ALA A 63 14.62 5.00 -13.14
N SER A 64 15.13 4.60 -14.30
CA SER A 64 14.36 4.59 -15.55
C SER A 64 13.26 3.53 -15.54
N LEU A 65 13.59 2.34 -15.03
CA LEU A 65 12.60 1.26 -14.85
C LEU A 65 11.50 1.69 -13.88
N LEU A 66 11.88 2.28 -12.74
CA LEU A 66 10.96 2.78 -11.72
C LEU A 66 10.01 3.83 -12.32
N ALA A 67 10.54 4.82 -13.04
CA ALA A 67 9.70 5.85 -13.67
C ALA A 67 8.69 5.28 -14.68
N LYS A 68 9.10 4.30 -15.50
CA LYS A 68 8.20 3.63 -16.46
C LYS A 68 7.11 2.84 -15.75
N THR A 69 7.48 2.08 -14.71
CA THR A 69 6.54 1.29 -13.92
C THR A 69 5.54 2.19 -13.21
N PHE A 70 6.00 3.25 -12.54
CA PHE A 70 5.15 4.22 -11.85
C PHE A 70 4.18 4.92 -12.82
N SER A 71 4.63 5.27 -14.02
CA SER A 71 3.77 5.83 -15.06
C SER A 71 2.67 4.85 -15.48
N GLY A 72 3.02 3.58 -15.69
CA GLY A 72 2.07 2.53 -16.07
C GLY A 72 1.03 2.24 -14.99
N ILE A 73 1.45 2.07 -13.74
CA ILE A 73 0.50 1.82 -12.63
C ILE A 73 -0.40 3.03 -12.38
N THR A 74 0.11 4.25 -12.52
CA THR A 74 -0.70 5.48 -12.38
C THR A 74 -1.82 5.50 -13.41
N LEU A 75 -1.50 5.22 -14.67
CA LEU A 75 -2.49 5.15 -15.74
C LEU A 75 -3.56 4.08 -15.44
N LEU A 76 -3.13 2.89 -15.00
CA LEU A 76 -4.05 1.81 -14.65
C LEU A 76 -4.96 2.19 -13.48
N TYR A 77 -4.43 2.82 -12.43
CA TYR A 77 -5.23 3.27 -11.28
C TYR A 77 -6.24 4.34 -11.67
N VAL A 78 -5.84 5.32 -12.48
CA VAL A 78 -6.76 6.37 -12.94
C VAL A 78 -7.86 5.78 -13.83
N LEU A 79 -7.50 4.95 -14.82
CA LEU A 79 -8.48 4.33 -15.71
C LEU A 79 -9.45 3.42 -14.97
N PHE A 80 -8.93 2.57 -14.07
CA PHE A 80 -9.74 1.64 -13.31
C PHE A 80 -10.62 2.35 -12.28
N GLY A 81 -10.07 3.33 -11.55
CA GLY A 81 -10.82 4.14 -10.58
C GLY A 81 -11.92 4.96 -11.26
N PHE A 82 -11.60 5.61 -12.39
CA PHE A 82 -12.59 6.35 -13.18
C PHE A 82 -13.70 5.42 -13.70
N SER A 83 -13.34 4.28 -14.28
CA SER A 83 -14.32 3.31 -14.79
C SER A 83 -15.20 2.73 -13.66
N GLY A 84 -14.61 2.47 -12.49
CA GLY A 84 -15.33 1.98 -11.31
C GLY A 84 -16.35 2.98 -10.80
N TYR A 85 -15.97 4.26 -10.67
CA TYR A 85 -16.90 5.32 -10.28
C TYR A 85 -17.97 5.57 -11.35
N MET A 86 -17.61 5.51 -12.62
CA MET A 86 -18.58 5.61 -13.73
C MET A 86 -19.51 4.40 -13.83
N ALA A 87 -19.19 3.27 -13.20
CA ALA A 87 -20.10 2.13 -13.07
C ALA A 87 -21.04 2.32 -11.86
N TYR A 88 -20.51 2.51 -10.65
CA TYR A 88 -21.33 2.45 -9.43
C TYR A 88 -21.73 3.81 -8.83
N GLY A 89 -21.07 4.89 -9.22
CA GLY A 89 -21.36 6.24 -8.74
C GLY A 89 -21.13 6.35 -7.25
N ASP A 90 -22.06 6.98 -6.53
CA ASP A 90 -21.95 7.20 -5.08
C ASP A 90 -22.12 5.91 -4.26
N GLU A 91 -22.64 4.84 -4.86
CA GLU A 91 -22.75 3.50 -4.23
C GLU A 91 -21.43 2.69 -4.29
N THR A 92 -20.33 3.30 -4.75
CA THR A 92 -19.02 2.65 -4.82
C THR A 92 -18.52 2.31 -3.42
N LYS A 93 -18.28 1.02 -3.14
CA LYS A 93 -17.69 0.56 -1.88
C LYS A 93 -16.16 0.65 -1.94
N ASP A 94 -15.51 0.71 -0.79
CA ASP A 94 -14.05 0.71 -0.63
C ASP A 94 -13.35 -0.40 -1.43
N ILE A 95 -13.98 -1.58 -1.48
CA ILE A 95 -13.52 -2.72 -2.26
C ILE A 95 -14.52 -2.96 -3.39
N ILE A 96 -14.13 -2.56 -4.60
CA ILE A 96 -14.99 -2.59 -5.80
C ILE A 96 -15.55 -4.00 -6.11
N THR A 97 -14.87 -5.07 -5.71
CA THR A 97 -15.35 -6.44 -5.95
C THR A 97 -16.60 -6.78 -5.12
N LEU A 98 -16.91 -6.00 -4.08
CA LEU A 98 -18.13 -6.10 -3.27
C LEU A 98 -19.34 -5.39 -3.91
N ASN A 99 -19.12 -4.61 -4.98
CA ASN A 99 -20.18 -4.02 -5.79
C ASN A 99 -20.64 -4.95 -6.93
N LEU A 100 -19.84 -5.96 -7.27
CA LEU A 100 -20.15 -6.86 -8.38
C LEU A 100 -21.36 -7.77 -8.05
N PRO A 101 -22.24 -8.04 -9.03
CA PRO A 101 -23.38 -8.93 -8.85
C PRO A 101 -22.92 -10.39 -8.65
N HIS A 102 -23.72 -11.19 -7.95
CA HIS A 102 -23.37 -12.57 -7.59
C HIS A 102 -23.54 -13.55 -8.76
N ASN A 103 -22.58 -13.51 -9.70
CA ASN A 103 -22.56 -14.33 -10.92
C ASN A 103 -21.29 -15.18 -10.97
N TRP A 104 -21.30 -16.27 -11.75
CA TRP A 104 -20.13 -17.16 -11.93
C TRP A 104 -18.86 -16.41 -12.38
N SER A 105 -18.99 -15.38 -13.22
CA SER A 105 -17.87 -14.54 -13.65
C SER A 105 -17.31 -13.68 -12.51
N THR A 106 -18.18 -13.12 -11.68
CA THR A 106 -17.77 -12.33 -10.51
C THR A 106 -17.04 -13.19 -9.49
N ILE A 107 -17.55 -14.40 -9.24
CA ILE A 107 -16.91 -15.37 -8.34
C ILE A 107 -15.51 -15.72 -8.87
N ALA A 108 -15.36 -15.95 -10.18
CA ALA A 108 -14.06 -16.21 -10.78
C ALA A 108 -13.06 -15.05 -10.58
N VAL A 109 -13.52 -13.79 -10.71
CA VAL A 109 -12.69 -12.60 -10.45
C VAL A 109 -12.30 -12.51 -8.98
N GLN A 110 -13.24 -12.74 -8.05
CA GLN A 110 -12.98 -12.72 -6.61
C GLN A 110 -11.99 -13.82 -6.20
N VAL A 111 -12.15 -15.04 -6.70
CA VAL A 111 -11.21 -16.14 -6.46
C VAL A 111 -9.83 -15.83 -7.03
N GLY A 112 -9.77 -15.28 -8.25
CA GLY A 112 -8.52 -14.83 -8.87
C GLY A 112 -7.80 -13.77 -8.04
N LEU A 113 -8.55 -12.78 -7.53
CA LEU A 113 -8.02 -11.76 -6.61
C LEU A 113 -7.48 -12.39 -5.33
N CYS A 114 -8.24 -13.29 -4.68
CA CYS A 114 -7.81 -13.97 -3.46
C CYS A 114 -6.53 -14.80 -3.67
N LEU A 115 -6.43 -15.53 -4.79
CA LEU A 115 -5.23 -16.26 -5.15
C LEU A 115 -4.05 -15.31 -5.39
N GLY A 116 -4.26 -14.22 -6.12
CA GLY A 116 -3.25 -13.19 -6.36
C GLY A 116 -2.71 -12.58 -5.06
N LEU A 117 -3.60 -12.23 -4.13
CA LEU A 117 -3.23 -11.71 -2.81
C LEU A 117 -2.45 -12.75 -2.00
N THR A 118 -2.88 -14.02 -2.04
CA THR A 118 -2.21 -15.12 -1.34
C THR A 118 -0.77 -15.31 -1.81
N PHE A 119 -0.52 -15.21 -3.13
CA PHE A 119 0.84 -15.32 -3.68
C PHE A 119 1.68 -14.05 -3.51
N THR A 120 1.04 -12.88 -3.40
CA THR A 120 1.73 -11.60 -3.18
C THR A 120 2.15 -11.42 -1.72
N PHE A 121 1.39 -11.96 -0.77
CA PHE A 121 1.66 -11.80 0.66
C PHE A 121 3.07 -12.26 1.09
N PRO A 122 3.59 -13.43 0.69
CA PRO A 122 4.97 -13.84 1.02
C PRO A 122 6.04 -12.87 0.51
N ILE A 123 5.82 -12.25 -0.65
CA ILE A 123 6.75 -11.30 -1.27
C ILE A 123 6.82 -10.02 -0.41
N MET A 124 5.67 -9.49 -0.01
CA MET A 124 5.57 -8.31 0.86
C MET A 124 6.11 -8.59 2.28
N ALA A 125 5.94 -9.81 2.78
CA ALA A 125 6.40 -10.22 4.11
C ALA A 125 7.92 -10.47 4.17
N HIS A 126 8.59 -10.70 3.03
CA HIS A 126 10.03 -10.97 2.98
C HIS A 126 10.90 -9.93 3.71
N PRO A 127 10.83 -8.62 3.40
CA PRO A 127 11.65 -7.62 4.10
C PRO A 127 11.33 -7.54 5.60
N ILE A 128 10.08 -7.77 5.99
CA ILE A 128 9.68 -7.78 7.41
C ILE A 128 10.35 -8.94 8.13
N HIS A 129 10.32 -10.14 7.53
CA HIS A 129 10.99 -11.31 8.08
C HIS A 129 12.50 -11.11 8.16
N GLU A 130 13.13 -10.53 7.14
CA GLU A 130 14.57 -10.24 7.15
C GLU A 130 14.96 -9.30 8.29
N ILE A 131 14.18 -8.24 8.53
CA ILE A 131 14.41 -7.28 9.62
C ILE A 131 14.19 -7.94 10.99
N VAL A 132 13.10 -8.70 11.15
CA VAL A 132 12.76 -9.36 12.42
C VAL A 132 13.80 -10.43 12.75
N GLU A 133 14.17 -11.28 11.78
CA GLU A 133 15.21 -12.30 11.96
C GLU A 133 16.58 -11.67 12.20
N GLY A 134 16.91 -10.57 11.51
CA GLY A 134 18.13 -9.81 11.73
C GLY A 134 18.24 -9.31 13.18
N LYS A 135 17.17 -8.72 13.71
CA LYS A 135 17.10 -8.30 15.12
C LYS A 135 17.14 -9.48 16.08
N LEU A 136 16.42 -10.56 15.77
CA LEU A 136 16.34 -11.76 16.61
C LEU A 136 17.72 -12.45 16.73
N ARG A 137 18.46 -12.54 15.61
CA ARG A 137 19.82 -13.09 15.56
C ARG A 137 20.84 -12.24 16.31
N ASN A 138 20.66 -10.92 16.30
CA ASN A 138 21.55 -9.99 17.00
C ASN A 138 21.27 -9.90 18.52
N SER A 139 20.18 -10.50 18.99
CA SER A 139 19.91 -10.60 20.42
C SER A 139 20.83 -11.63 21.07
N GLU A 140 21.67 -11.19 22.00
CA GLU A 140 22.61 -12.00 22.79
C GLU A 140 21.98 -13.27 23.40
N TRP A 141 20.72 -13.16 23.84
CA TRP A 141 19.96 -14.26 24.44
C TRP A 141 19.65 -15.37 23.44
N ILE A 142 19.24 -15.00 22.23
CA ILE A 142 18.87 -15.94 21.17
C ILE A 142 20.11 -16.46 20.44
N ARG A 143 21.19 -15.67 20.37
CA ARG A 143 22.49 -16.14 19.89
C ARG A 143 23.00 -17.31 20.72
N LYS A 144 22.91 -17.22 22.06
CA LYS A 144 23.28 -18.30 22.99
C LYS A 144 22.42 -19.56 22.86
N VAL A 145 21.11 -19.40 22.59
CA VAL A 145 20.16 -20.52 22.46
C VAL A 145 20.22 -21.17 21.08
N SER A 146 20.42 -20.38 20.01
CA SER A 146 20.38 -20.85 18.62
C SER A 146 21.71 -21.37 18.10
N TYR A 147 22.85 -20.81 18.56
CA TYR A 147 24.19 -21.19 18.12
C TYR A 147 24.97 -21.80 19.28
N LYS A 148 25.16 -23.12 19.24
CA LYS A 148 26.25 -23.76 19.98
C LYS A 148 27.55 -23.50 19.20
N GLU A 149 28.59 -23.16 19.94
CA GLU A 149 29.93 -22.83 19.46
C GLU A 149 30.40 -23.81 18.36
N GLY A 150 30.52 -23.33 17.11
CA GLY A 150 31.29 -24.02 16.06
C GLY A 150 30.57 -24.62 14.85
N GLU A 151 29.24 -24.84 14.83
CA GLU A 151 28.58 -25.46 13.65
C GLU A 151 27.09 -25.09 13.47
N ASN A 152 26.52 -25.53 12.34
CA ASN A 152 25.16 -25.30 11.81
C ASN A 152 24.05 -24.91 12.82
N PRO A 153 23.08 -24.05 12.42
CA PRO A 153 21.99 -23.63 13.30
C PRO A 153 21.26 -24.85 13.88
N THR A 154 21.17 -24.89 15.21
CA THR A 154 20.52 -25.96 15.96
C THR A 154 19.05 -26.10 15.55
N LEU A 155 18.45 -27.30 15.73
CA LEU A 155 17.02 -27.52 15.49
C LEU A 155 16.14 -26.52 16.26
N VAL A 156 16.59 -26.09 17.44
CA VAL A 156 15.93 -25.07 18.28
C VAL A 156 15.96 -23.70 17.61
N GLY A 157 17.09 -23.29 17.02
CA GLY A 157 17.20 -22.04 16.28
C GLY A 157 16.33 -22.02 15.02
N LYS A 158 16.30 -23.13 14.26
CA LYS A 158 15.39 -23.27 13.10
C LYS A 158 13.92 -23.17 13.51
N PHE A 159 13.54 -23.87 14.58
CA PHE A 159 12.17 -23.81 15.12
C PHE A 159 11.81 -22.40 15.60
N GLY A 160 12.73 -21.71 16.27
CA GLY A 160 12.55 -20.31 16.70
C GLY A 160 12.30 -19.36 15.53
N THR A 161 12.98 -19.53 14.41
CA THR A 161 12.75 -18.75 13.19
C THR A 161 11.40 -19.05 12.56
N TYR A 162 10.98 -20.32 12.48
CA TYR A 162 9.64 -20.64 11.97
C TYR A 162 8.54 -20.10 12.89
N LEU A 163 8.74 -20.16 14.21
CA LEU A 163 7.81 -19.62 15.18
C LEU A 163 7.68 -18.10 15.07
N SER A 164 8.78 -17.37 14.88
CA SER A 164 8.72 -15.91 14.70
C SER A 164 7.99 -15.53 13.42
N ARG A 165 8.19 -16.26 12.31
CA ARG A 165 7.44 -16.07 11.07
C ARG A 165 5.94 -16.33 11.26
N ALA A 166 5.57 -17.43 11.91
CA ALA A 166 4.17 -17.76 12.19
C ALA A 166 3.52 -16.71 13.10
N MET A 167 4.23 -16.26 14.15
CA MET A 167 3.74 -15.24 15.08
C MET A 167 3.48 -13.89 14.37
N LEU A 168 4.38 -13.47 13.46
CA LEU A 168 4.16 -12.26 12.65
C LEU A 168 2.87 -12.34 11.84
N ILE A 169 2.61 -13.48 11.19
CA ILE A 169 1.38 -13.69 10.40
C ILE A 169 0.14 -13.64 11.30
N VAL A 170 0.19 -14.28 12.47
CA VAL A 170 -0.92 -14.27 13.44
C VAL A 170 -1.21 -12.85 13.92
N VAL A 171 -0.17 -12.07 14.25
CA VAL A 171 -0.34 -10.67 14.67
C VAL A 171 -0.97 -9.84 13.54
N LEU A 172 -0.52 -10.00 12.30
CA LEU A 172 -1.10 -9.31 11.14
C LEU A 172 -2.57 -9.70 10.93
N ALA A 173 -2.91 -10.98 11.06
CA ALA A 173 -4.28 -11.46 10.95
C ALA A 173 -5.19 -10.90 12.05
N LEU A 174 -4.68 -10.82 13.28
CA LEU A 174 -5.41 -10.20 14.40
C LEU A 174 -5.67 -8.71 14.13
N VAL A 175 -4.65 -7.95 13.72
CA VAL A 175 -4.83 -6.54 13.37
C VAL A 175 -5.87 -6.38 12.26
N ALA A 176 -5.81 -7.22 11.21
CA ALA A 176 -6.78 -7.20 10.13
C ALA A 176 -8.23 -7.48 10.58
N SER A 177 -8.42 -8.36 11.57
CA SER A 177 -9.75 -8.66 12.12
C SER A 177 -10.41 -7.50 12.86
N PHE A 178 -9.63 -6.51 13.31
CA PHE A 178 -10.11 -5.31 13.98
C PHE A 178 -10.36 -4.14 13.04
N VAL A 179 -10.17 -4.27 11.73
CA VAL A 179 -10.37 -3.19 10.75
C VAL A 179 -11.84 -3.18 10.27
N PRO A 180 -12.67 -2.21 10.68
CA PRO A 180 -14.09 -2.17 10.30
C PRO A 180 -14.33 -1.59 8.90
N GLY A 181 -13.44 -0.72 8.39
CA GLY A 181 -13.55 -0.07 7.09
C GLY A 181 -12.20 -0.06 6.40
N PHE A 182 -12.09 -0.77 5.28
CA PHE A 182 -10.83 -0.92 4.55
C PHE A 182 -10.34 0.42 3.99
N GLY A 183 -11.23 1.24 3.41
CA GLY A 183 -10.88 2.52 2.82
C GLY A 183 -10.36 3.51 3.86
N GLU A 184 -11.06 3.64 4.99
CA GLU A 184 -10.63 4.49 6.10
C GLU A 184 -9.27 4.05 6.67
N PHE A 185 -9.09 2.75 6.88
CA PHE A 185 -7.81 2.22 7.37
C PHE A 185 -6.67 2.44 6.37
N ALA A 186 -6.90 2.16 5.09
CA ALA A 186 -5.90 2.37 4.04
C ALA A 186 -5.53 3.86 3.92
N SER A 187 -6.51 4.76 3.99
CA SER A 187 -6.28 6.21 3.95
C SER A 187 -5.50 6.69 5.18
N LEU A 188 -5.81 6.17 6.37
CA LEU A 188 -5.07 6.44 7.60
C LEU A 188 -3.61 5.98 7.48
N VAL A 189 -3.38 4.73 7.08
CA VAL A 189 -2.02 4.18 6.94
C VAL A 189 -1.22 4.98 5.90
N GLY A 190 -1.85 5.31 4.77
CA GLY A 190 -1.24 6.11 3.71
C GLY A 190 -0.87 7.53 4.13
N SER A 191 -1.81 8.22 4.77
CA SER A 191 -1.61 9.60 5.25
C SER A 191 -0.62 9.68 6.41
N THR A 192 -0.44 8.62 7.20
CA THR A 192 0.46 8.60 8.35
C THR A 192 1.80 7.90 8.05
N VAL A 193 1.84 6.58 8.19
CA VAL A 193 3.08 5.78 8.11
C VAL A 193 3.74 5.95 6.75
N CYS A 194 2.97 5.83 5.67
CA CYS A 194 3.51 5.93 4.32
C CYS A 194 4.00 7.36 4.02
N ALA A 195 3.26 8.39 4.45
CA ALA A 195 3.69 9.78 4.28
C ALA A 195 4.99 10.11 5.06
N LEU A 196 5.14 9.59 6.28
CA LEU A 196 6.34 9.76 7.08
C LEU A 196 7.55 9.11 6.40
N ILE A 197 7.40 7.90 5.87
CA ILE A 197 8.49 7.15 5.23
C ILE A 197 8.81 7.71 3.84
N SER A 198 7.82 8.16 3.07
CA SER A 198 8.01 8.60 1.68
C SER A 198 8.34 10.08 1.54
N PHE A 199 7.91 10.95 2.46
CA PHE A 199 8.17 12.38 2.39
C PHE A 199 9.11 12.89 3.49
N VAL A 200 8.81 12.59 4.75
CA VAL A 200 9.54 13.16 5.89
C VAL A 200 10.95 12.58 6.01
N LEU A 201 11.08 11.25 5.95
CA LEU A 201 12.35 10.56 6.13
C LEU A 201 13.38 10.87 5.01
N PRO A 202 13.03 10.85 3.71
CA PRO A 202 13.95 11.23 2.64
C PRO A 202 14.35 12.71 2.71
N ALA A 203 13.40 13.62 2.96
CA ALA A 203 13.68 15.04 3.07
C ALA A 203 14.60 15.36 4.26
N THR A 204 14.37 14.74 5.42
CA THR A 204 15.24 14.92 6.60
C THR A 204 16.64 14.38 6.36
N PHE A 205 16.80 13.22 5.71
CA PHE A 205 18.12 12.69 5.36
C PHE A 205 18.84 13.57 4.33
N HIS A 206 18.15 14.04 3.30
CA HIS A 206 18.73 14.92 2.29
C HIS A 206 19.22 16.25 2.91
N LEU A 207 18.40 16.88 3.77
CA LEU A 207 18.77 18.09 4.49
C LEU A 207 19.92 17.86 5.49
N LYS A 208 19.94 16.74 6.19
CA LYS A 208 20.98 16.45 7.21
C LYS A 208 22.33 16.08 6.59
N LEU A 209 22.33 15.36 5.48
CA LEU A 209 23.55 14.91 4.80
C LEU A 209 24.14 15.98 3.86
N PHE A 210 23.30 16.71 3.14
CA PHE A 210 23.73 17.66 2.10
C PHE A 210 23.37 19.12 2.42
N GLY A 211 22.82 19.42 3.61
CA GLY A 211 22.31 20.74 3.95
C GLY A 211 23.27 21.92 3.73
N SER A 212 24.59 21.72 3.86
CA SER A 212 25.58 22.79 3.59
C SER A 212 25.84 23.03 2.10
N SER A 213 25.65 22.02 1.24
CA SER A 213 25.90 22.09 -0.21
C SER A 213 24.66 22.38 -1.05
N LEU A 214 23.46 22.30 -0.47
CA LEU A 214 22.20 22.49 -1.19
C LEU A 214 21.89 23.95 -1.51
N ARG A 215 21.37 24.18 -2.72
CA ARG A 215 20.80 25.46 -3.14
C ARG A 215 19.53 25.77 -2.36
N PHE A 216 19.20 27.06 -2.22
CA PHE A 216 17.99 27.51 -1.52
C PHE A 216 16.70 26.85 -2.03
N TRP A 217 16.53 26.70 -3.35
CA TRP A 217 15.36 26.04 -3.95
C TRP A 217 15.24 24.56 -3.57
N GLN A 218 16.36 23.83 -3.50
CA GLN A 218 16.35 22.42 -3.09
C GLN A 218 15.95 22.29 -1.62
N LYS A 219 16.52 23.14 -0.76
CA LYS A 219 16.11 23.20 0.66
C LYS A 219 14.64 23.54 0.83
N ALA A 220 14.14 24.50 0.07
CA ALA A 220 12.73 24.88 0.10
C ALA A 220 11.83 23.68 -0.28
N LEU A 221 12.17 22.94 -1.34
CA LEU A 221 11.45 21.72 -1.73
C LEU A 221 11.47 20.66 -0.62
N ASP A 222 12.63 20.39 -0.01
CA ASP A 222 12.73 19.43 1.09
C ASP A 222 11.87 19.83 2.29
N TYR A 223 11.87 21.12 2.66
CA TYR A 223 11.00 21.62 3.72
C TYR A 223 9.52 21.52 3.36
N VAL A 224 9.14 21.73 2.09
CA VAL A 224 7.76 21.53 1.63
C VAL A 224 7.33 20.08 1.77
N PHE A 225 8.15 19.11 1.35
CA PHE A 225 7.85 17.69 1.52
C PHE A 225 7.79 17.29 3.00
N LEU A 226 8.71 17.79 3.82
CA LEU A 226 8.75 17.53 5.26
C LEU A 226 7.48 18.05 5.95
N ILE A 227 7.16 19.33 5.77
CA ILE A 227 5.97 19.95 6.40
C ILE A 227 4.69 19.34 5.83
N GLY A 228 4.62 19.16 4.51
CA GLY A 228 3.46 18.55 3.85
C GLY A 228 3.19 17.13 4.35
N GLY A 229 4.22 16.30 4.48
CA GLY A 229 4.11 14.95 5.04
C GLY A 229 3.64 14.94 6.51
N LEU A 230 4.16 15.86 7.34
CA LEU A 230 3.71 16.01 8.73
C LEU A 230 2.26 16.48 8.83
N LEU A 231 1.86 17.45 8.00
CA LEU A 231 0.48 17.93 7.95
C LEU A 231 -0.49 16.84 7.50
N LEU A 232 -0.11 16.05 6.48
CA LEU A 232 -0.92 14.94 6.00
C LEU A 232 -1.10 13.88 7.11
N ALA A 233 -0.03 13.56 7.84
CA ALA A 233 -0.08 12.61 8.96
C ALA A 233 -0.92 13.13 10.13
N ALA A 234 -0.78 14.40 10.48
CA ALA A 234 -1.60 15.04 11.51
C ALA A 234 -3.08 15.04 11.13
N HIS A 235 -3.40 15.40 9.88
CA HIS A 235 -4.77 15.43 9.38
C HIS A 235 -5.37 14.02 9.28
N GLY A 236 -4.61 13.03 8.83
CA GLY A 236 -5.03 11.63 8.79
C GLY A 236 -5.37 11.10 10.17
N THR A 237 -4.48 11.35 11.15
CA THR A 237 -4.69 10.94 12.54
C THR A 237 -5.90 11.64 13.16
N TYR A 238 -6.05 12.95 12.92
CA TYR A 238 -7.20 13.72 13.40
C TYR A 238 -8.52 13.19 12.84
N ASN A 239 -8.60 12.98 11.52
CA ASN A 239 -9.79 12.44 10.87
C ASN A 239 -10.15 11.06 11.38
N SER A 240 -9.16 10.19 11.62
CA SER A 240 -9.46 8.87 12.17
C SER A 240 -9.93 8.94 13.62
N ILE A 241 -9.43 9.84 14.46
CA ILE A 241 -9.89 9.96 15.85
C ILE A 241 -11.29 10.58 15.93
N VAL A 242 -11.59 11.58 15.11
CA VAL A 242 -12.88 12.30 15.11
C VAL A 242 -13.94 11.59 14.28
N GLY A 243 -13.54 10.76 13.32
CA GLY A 243 -14.43 9.95 12.48
C GLY A 243 -14.90 8.64 13.11
N PHE A 244 -14.43 8.31 14.33
CA PHE A 244 -14.96 7.20 15.15
C PHE A 244 -16.04 7.67 16.12
#